data_AF-A0A1I8CX04-F1
#
_entry.id   AF-A0A1I8CX04-F1
#
_cell.length_a   1.000
_cell.length_b   1.000
_cell.length_c   1.000
_cell.angle_alpha   90.00
_cell.angle_beta   90.00
_cell.angle_gamma   90.00
#
_symmetry.space_group_name_H-M   'P 1'
#
loop_
_entity.id
_entity.type
_entity.pdbx_description
1 polymer ?
#
loop_
_entity_poly.entity_id
_entity_poly.type
_entity_poly.pdbx_seq_one_letter_code
_entity_poly.pdbx_strand_id
1 'polypeptide(L)'
;MQFVNRLIKLPTHLLTIVKQNDETRKLRFYFEIFYKIALIAFGIILGFTFYYRTTNIWMLKNLGDSWLSRQQGLRPIVIGAFHRADNEKNSEGDYAVIQYIANSYDTQKLYCISKDLINGEPLISTALIQRIHGGKRNLNDVCSWSGHLAECQIASANVDYITLSTSPDIKLAQNGMQVNIERPITKSPKEKLVVCIAPMYIYSETSILLTGIESWLALGASKIIIPIQSASNTVMNILRKYEKDGKVILRHWPKWPVMNDVNPNGLVLSRGIEESHVNCLHFAKPFADLIAFSDIDDILLPKNPQDSKLSYNLDLLYKLFGEHPNAGTLLFEHRDVQLVLPKESDASTSLSNFNFNFLHDTKRKQSCHVWRMKTRVIVNASRVDTVLMHESGINKFGYAQVRLPCRQAHFYHLRHSFRSISSDSDEIEMTEMVKILNGQFANRLSTSLSGIANLPIYQSSFSSFRDFDECVMAVTDENFSLKVSRCMTPSACFVRHMPTNMNCTATHTDFSFARIGNDFISASGIQSFIPSSDCDAPVPKFNSGNSYYLP
;
A
#
# COMPACT_ATOMS: atom_id res chain seq x y z
N MET A 1 -6.73 33.75 46.64
CA MET A 1 -7.48 34.86 47.27
C MET A 1 -8.91 34.38 47.55
N GLN A 2 -9.29 34.32 48.83
CA GLN A 2 -10.67 34.36 49.38
C GLN A 2 -11.71 33.25 49.09
N PHE A 3 -11.39 31.95 49.20
CA PHE A 3 -12.48 30.95 49.36
C PHE A 3 -12.16 29.70 50.20
N VAL A 4 -11.21 29.78 51.14
CA VAL A 4 -10.83 28.62 52.01
C VAL A 4 -10.86 28.93 53.52
N ASN A 5 -11.18 30.15 53.96
CA ASN A 5 -11.03 30.56 55.37
C ASN A 5 -12.33 30.77 56.19
N ARG A 6 -13.44 30.08 55.87
CA ARG A 6 -14.71 30.28 56.62
C ARG A 6 -15.51 29.00 56.87
N LEU A 7 -14.91 27.97 57.47
CA LEU A 7 -15.67 26.83 58.00
C LEU A 7 -15.04 26.14 59.22
N ILE A 8 -14.36 26.89 60.08
CA ILE A 8 -13.94 26.40 61.40
C ILE A 8 -14.29 27.46 62.44
N LYS A 9 -15.52 27.38 62.93
CA LYS A 9 -15.95 27.83 64.27
C LYS A 9 -17.32 27.20 64.54
N LEU A 10 -17.31 25.96 65.03
CA LEU A 10 -18.44 25.42 65.79
C LEU A 10 -17.99 25.23 67.25
N PRO A 11 -18.84 25.50 68.25
CA PRO A 11 -18.45 25.62 69.64
C PRO A 11 -18.16 24.26 70.28
N THR A 12 -17.09 24.20 71.05
CA THR A 12 -16.58 23.05 71.81
C THR A 12 -17.37 22.76 73.10
N HIS A 13 -18.69 22.85 73.10
CA HIS A 13 -19.50 22.50 74.27
C HIS A 13 -20.86 21.95 73.87
N LEU A 14 -20.89 20.69 73.44
CA LEU A 14 -22.01 19.73 73.58
C LEU A 14 -21.69 18.51 72.73
N LEU A 15 -20.98 17.54 73.33
CA LEU A 15 -21.08 16.08 73.09
C LEU A 15 -19.95 15.38 73.85
N THR A 16 -19.93 15.61 75.16
CA THR A 16 -19.45 14.59 76.09
C THR A 16 -20.59 13.57 76.24
N ILE A 17 -20.24 12.28 76.28
CA ILE A 17 -21.12 11.12 76.47
C ILE A 17 -21.70 10.54 75.17
N VAL A 18 -20.84 9.88 74.40
CA VAL A 18 -21.15 8.50 73.99
C VAL A 18 -19.99 7.65 74.48
N LYS A 19 -20.24 6.89 75.54
CA LYS A 19 -19.44 5.71 75.91
C LYS A 19 -19.26 4.92 74.61
N GLN A 20 -18.05 4.85 74.08
CA GLN A 20 -17.75 4.09 72.87
C GLN A 20 -17.97 2.62 73.24
N ASN A 21 -19.21 2.18 73.05
CA ASN A 21 -19.61 0.80 73.20
C ASN A 21 -18.74 0.02 72.20
N ASP A 22 -18.17 -1.12 72.60
CA ASP A 22 -17.28 -1.91 71.74
C ASP A 22 -17.93 -2.20 70.35
N GLU A 23 -19.26 -2.27 70.34
CA GLU A 23 -20.17 -2.21 69.19
C GLU A 23 -19.89 -1.05 68.20
N THR A 24 -19.80 0.20 68.66
CA THR A 24 -19.54 1.37 67.79
C THR A 24 -18.14 1.37 67.20
N ARG A 25 -17.16 0.80 67.89
CA ARG A 25 -15.80 0.63 67.36
C ARG A 25 -15.74 -0.45 66.28
N LYS A 26 -16.46 -1.56 66.50
CA LYS A 26 -16.66 -2.61 65.48
C LYS A 26 -17.40 -2.06 64.27
N LEU A 27 -18.48 -1.29 64.46
CA LEU A 27 -19.24 -0.66 63.39
C LEU A 27 -18.36 0.26 62.52
N ARG A 28 -17.51 1.09 63.17
CA ARG A 28 -16.58 1.97 62.45
C ARG A 28 -15.52 1.18 61.67
N PHE A 29 -15.01 0.10 62.25
CA PHE A 29 -14.07 -0.80 61.57
C PHE A 29 -14.68 -1.48 60.35
N TYR A 30 -15.91 -2.02 60.46
CA TYR A 30 -16.63 -2.60 59.34
C TYR A 30 -16.94 -1.56 58.26
N PHE A 31 -17.32 -0.34 58.66
CA PHE A 31 -17.56 0.75 57.72
C PHE A 31 -16.28 1.14 56.95
N GLU A 32 -15.13 1.21 57.60
CA GLU A 32 -13.86 1.49 56.92
C GLU A 32 -13.44 0.37 55.96
N ILE A 33 -13.63 -0.89 56.35
CA ILE A 33 -13.38 -2.03 55.45
C ILE A 33 -14.31 -1.97 54.24
N PHE A 34 -15.60 -1.76 54.48
CA PHE A 34 -16.59 -1.65 53.40
C PHE A 34 -16.25 -0.48 52.46
N TYR A 35 -15.89 0.68 52.99
CA TYR A 35 -15.49 1.83 52.20
C TYR A 35 -14.23 1.56 51.35
N LYS A 36 -13.22 0.89 51.92
CA LYS A 36 -12.00 0.50 51.18
C LYS A 36 -12.30 -0.51 50.06
N ILE A 37 -13.15 -1.51 50.34
CA ILE A 37 -13.60 -2.48 49.34
C ILE A 37 -14.41 -1.79 48.23
N ALA A 38 -15.31 -0.88 48.60
CA ALA A 38 -16.11 -0.11 47.65
C ALA A 38 -15.23 0.78 46.75
N LEU A 39 -14.19 1.41 47.31
CA LEU A 39 -13.21 2.19 46.54
C LEU A 39 -12.41 1.34 45.55
N ILE A 40 -11.96 0.16 45.97
CA ILE A 40 -11.25 -0.79 45.10
C ILE A 40 -12.18 -1.27 43.98
N ALA A 41 -13.42 -1.67 44.32
CA ALA A 41 -14.41 -2.09 43.35
C ALA A 41 -14.75 -0.96 42.36
N PHE A 42 -14.92 0.27 42.85
CA PHE A 42 -15.16 1.43 42.01
C PHE A 42 -13.96 1.76 41.11
N GLY A 43 -12.73 1.62 41.61
CA GLY A 43 -11.50 1.76 40.83
C GLY A 43 -11.38 0.69 39.74
N ILE A 44 -11.74 -0.56 40.03
CA ILE A 44 -11.81 -1.65 39.05
C ILE A 44 -12.89 -1.36 38.01
N ILE A 45 -14.10 -0.96 38.42
CA ILE A 45 -15.20 -0.61 37.50
C ILE A 45 -14.82 0.57 36.62
N LEU A 46 -14.24 1.64 37.17
CA LEU A 46 -13.74 2.76 36.39
C LEU A 46 -12.61 2.35 35.46
N GLY A 47 -11.70 1.49 35.90
CA GLY A 47 -10.65 0.91 35.07
C GLY A 47 -11.23 0.12 33.88
N PHE A 48 -12.21 -0.75 34.13
CA PHE A 48 -12.94 -1.48 33.10
C PHE A 48 -13.75 -0.57 32.19
N THR A 49 -14.40 0.46 32.72
CA THR A 49 -15.20 1.41 31.94
C THR A 49 -14.30 2.31 31.09
N PHE A 50 -13.16 2.75 31.61
CA PHE A 50 -12.16 3.51 30.86
C PHE A 50 -11.47 2.65 29.82
N TYR A 51 -11.13 1.41 30.15
CA TYR A 51 -10.66 0.40 29.21
C TYR A 51 -11.70 0.21 28.10
N TYR A 52 -12.93 -0.18 28.43
CA TYR A 52 -14.02 -0.39 27.46
C TYR A 52 -14.33 0.86 26.60
N ARG A 53 -14.28 2.06 27.18
CA ARG A 53 -14.50 3.32 26.45
C ARG A 53 -13.33 3.68 25.53
N THR A 54 -12.12 3.18 25.81
CA THR A 54 -10.93 3.41 24.97
C THR A 54 -10.60 2.24 24.05
N THR A 55 -11.08 1.04 24.35
CA THR A 55 -10.95 -0.17 23.55
C THR A 55 -12.21 -0.39 22.74
N ASN A 56 -12.16 -0.08 21.44
CA ASN A 56 -13.25 -0.36 20.50
C ASN A 56 -13.68 -1.84 20.60
N ILE A 57 -14.97 -2.13 20.42
CA ILE A 57 -15.52 -3.49 20.35
C ILE A 57 -14.78 -4.36 19.32
N TRP A 58 -14.23 -3.75 18.26
CA TRP A 58 -13.35 -4.39 17.29
C TRP A 58 -11.96 -4.72 17.83
N MET A 59 -11.43 -3.89 18.72
CA MET A 59 -10.17 -4.20 19.41
C MET A 59 -10.39 -5.30 20.44
N LEU A 60 -11.55 -5.33 21.11
CA LEU A 60 -11.97 -6.45 21.96
C LEU A 60 -12.22 -7.73 21.16
N LYS A 61 -12.77 -7.63 19.95
CA LYS A 61 -12.84 -8.75 19.01
C LYS A 61 -11.44 -9.23 18.61
N ASN A 62 -10.55 -8.33 18.18
CA ASN A 62 -9.18 -8.71 17.81
C ASN A 62 -8.39 -9.27 19.01
N LEU A 63 -8.59 -8.76 20.23
CA LEU A 63 -8.04 -9.31 21.47
C LEU A 63 -8.67 -10.65 21.83
N GLY A 64 -9.99 -10.79 21.66
CA GLY A 64 -10.72 -12.04 21.86
C GLY A 64 -10.29 -13.11 20.86
N ASP A 65 -10.08 -12.75 19.60
CA ASP A 65 -9.53 -13.60 18.54
C ASP A 65 -8.05 -13.95 18.85
N SER A 66 -7.31 -13.07 19.52
CA SER A 66 -5.95 -13.36 20.00
C SER A 66 -5.92 -14.28 21.23
N TRP A 67 -6.95 -14.25 22.08
CA TRP A 67 -7.03 -15.02 23.34
C TRP A 67 -7.70 -16.39 23.14
N LEU A 68 -8.68 -16.46 22.24
CA LEU A 68 -9.28 -17.68 21.74
C LEU A 68 -8.39 -18.22 20.61
N SER A 69 -7.18 -18.67 20.95
CA SER A 69 -6.26 -19.24 19.96
C SER A 69 -6.87 -20.53 19.41
N ARG A 70 -7.59 -20.42 18.31
CA ARG A 70 -7.85 -21.56 17.45
C ARG A 70 -6.46 -21.98 16.96
N GLN A 71 -6.03 -23.22 17.22
CA GLN A 71 -4.77 -23.75 16.69
C GLN A 71 -4.89 -23.87 15.17
N GLN A 72 -4.78 -22.74 14.48
CA GLN A 72 -4.69 -22.65 13.04
C GLN A 72 -3.20 -22.67 12.72
N GLY A 73 -2.80 -23.54 11.80
CA GLY A 73 -1.44 -23.50 11.29
C GLY A 73 -1.18 -22.22 10.49
N LEU A 74 0.07 -22.04 10.09
CA LEU A 74 0.48 -20.93 9.25
C LEU A 74 -0.21 -21.00 7.89
N ARG A 75 -0.63 -19.85 7.38
CA ARG A 75 -1.34 -19.73 6.08
C ARG A 75 -0.76 -18.67 5.16
N PRO A 76 0.55 -18.72 4.83
CA PRO A 76 1.15 -17.75 3.92
C PRO A 76 0.56 -17.86 2.50
N ILE A 77 0.30 -16.70 1.90
CA ILE A 77 -0.10 -16.57 0.49
C ILE A 77 1.04 -15.91 -0.27
N VAL A 78 1.71 -16.68 -1.11
CA VAL A 78 2.82 -16.22 -1.95
C VAL A 78 2.29 -15.39 -3.10
N ILE A 79 2.85 -14.19 -3.27
CA ILE A 79 2.45 -13.19 -4.27
C ILE A 79 3.58 -12.85 -5.26
N GLY A 80 4.80 -13.33 -5.01
CA GLY A 80 5.91 -13.22 -5.95
C GLY A 80 7.15 -13.97 -5.47
N ALA A 81 8.01 -14.37 -6.40
CA ALA A 81 9.33 -14.91 -6.11
C ALA A 81 10.32 -14.41 -7.17
N PHE A 82 11.49 -13.96 -6.74
CA PHE A 82 12.46 -13.27 -7.60
C PHE A 82 13.88 -13.74 -7.30
N HIS A 83 14.75 -13.75 -8.31
CA HIS A 83 16.19 -13.94 -8.08
C HIS A 83 16.80 -12.69 -7.42
N ARG A 84 17.71 -12.91 -6.47
CA ARG A 84 18.58 -11.86 -5.93
C ARG A 84 19.69 -11.55 -6.93
N ALA A 85 19.81 -10.29 -7.34
CA ALA A 85 20.88 -9.87 -8.25
C ALA A 85 22.26 -10.02 -7.60
N ASP A 86 23.29 -10.37 -8.38
CA ASP A 86 24.64 -10.64 -7.86
C ASP A 86 25.25 -9.47 -7.10
N ASN A 87 25.06 -8.25 -7.61
CA ASN A 87 25.53 -7.01 -6.99
C ASN A 87 24.77 -6.64 -5.69
N GLU A 88 23.77 -7.43 -5.31
CA GLU A 88 22.91 -7.20 -4.16
C GLU A 88 23.10 -8.23 -3.03
N LYS A 89 23.98 -9.21 -3.23
CA LYS A 89 24.27 -10.30 -2.29
C LYS A 89 25.31 -9.85 -1.26
N ASN A 90 25.08 -10.19 0.01
CA ASN A 90 26.02 -9.93 1.11
C ASN A 90 26.93 -11.12 1.43
N SER A 91 26.59 -12.29 0.90
CA SER A 91 27.27 -13.57 1.12
C SER A 91 27.35 -14.33 -0.19
N GLU A 92 28.33 -15.23 -0.29
CA GLU A 92 28.47 -16.11 -1.44
C GLU A 92 27.26 -17.05 -1.57
N GLY A 93 26.88 -17.35 -2.81
CA GLY A 93 25.75 -18.21 -3.13
C GLY A 93 24.70 -17.53 -4.01
N ASP A 94 23.69 -18.31 -4.39
CA ASP A 94 22.51 -17.83 -5.11
C ASP A 94 21.33 -17.73 -4.16
N TYR A 95 20.51 -16.71 -4.34
CA TYR A 95 19.40 -16.43 -3.44
C TYR A 95 18.11 -16.13 -4.21
N ALA A 96 17.00 -16.58 -3.67
CA ALA A 96 15.67 -16.19 -4.08
C ALA A 96 15.00 -15.35 -2.97
N VAL A 97 14.28 -14.31 -3.38
CA VAL A 97 13.43 -13.48 -2.52
C VAL A 97 11.98 -13.85 -2.80
N ILE A 98 11.30 -14.37 -1.79
CA ILE A 98 9.90 -14.77 -1.84
C ILE A 98 9.08 -13.71 -1.12
N GLN A 99 8.14 -13.11 -1.83
CA GLN A 99 7.18 -12.19 -1.27
C GLN A 99 5.87 -12.91 -0.98
N TYR A 100 5.37 -12.77 0.24
CA TYR A 100 4.11 -13.38 0.65
C TYR A 100 3.38 -12.51 1.67
N ILE A 101 2.08 -12.73 1.84
CA ILE A 101 1.30 -12.15 2.94
C ILE A 101 0.94 -13.25 3.93
N ALA A 102 0.88 -12.88 5.21
CA ALA A 102 0.49 -13.79 6.29
C ALA A 102 -0.05 -13.00 7.48
N ASN A 103 -0.60 -13.72 8.46
CA ASN A 103 -0.99 -13.15 9.74
C ASN A 103 0.22 -12.55 10.45
N SER A 104 0.13 -11.27 10.80
CA SER A 104 1.18 -10.47 11.40
C SER A 104 1.58 -10.90 12.81
N TYR A 105 0.70 -11.63 13.51
CA TYR A 105 0.92 -12.07 14.89
C TYR A 105 1.58 -13.44 14.99
N ASP A 106 1.58 -14.21 13.91
CA ASP A 106 2.14 -15.55 13.90
C ASP A 106 3.65 -15.49 13.66
N THR A 107 4.40 -16.31 14.40
CA THR A 107 5.83 -16.48 14.14
C THR A 107 6.01 -17.26 12.82
N GLN A 108 6.39 -16.53 11.78
CA GLN A 108 6.55 -17.10 10.44
C GLN A 108 7.78 -18.01 10.36
N LYS A 109 7.64 -19.15 9.68
CA LYS A 109 8.73 -20.06 9.34
C LYS A 109 8.52 -20.60 7.93
N LEU A 110 9.55 -20.50 7.10
CA LEU A 110 9.57 -21.04 5.75
C LEU A 110 10.92 -21.68 5.47
N TYR A 111 10.88 -22.76 4.71
CA TYR A 111 12.04 -23.50 4.21
C TYR A 111 11.91 -23.59 2.70
N CYS A 112 13.01 -23.35 2.01
CA CYS A 112 13.09 -23.44 0.56
C CYS A 112 13.88 -24.68 0.17
N ILE A 113 13.31 -25.45 -0.73
CA ILE A 113 13.93 -26.62 -1.31
C ILE A 113 14.16 -26.31 -2.79
N SER A 114 15.41 -26.39 -3.20
CA SER A 114 15.84 -26.17 -4.59
C SER A 114 16.74 -27.31 -5.02
N LYS A 115 16.75 -27.63 -6.31
CA LYS A 115 17.63 -28.65 -6.89
C LYS A 115 18.43 -28.04 -8.01
N ASP A 116 19.73 -28.29 -8.01
CA ASP A 116 20.57 -28.00 -9.17
C ASP A 116 20.23 -28.99 -10.29
N LEU A 117 20.16 -28.49 -11.52
CA LEU A 117 19.94 -29.31 -12.72
C LEU A 117 21.13 -30.26 -12.99
N ILE A 118 22.32 -29.94 -12.47
CA ILE A 118 23.55 -30.69 -12.73
C ILE A 118 23.81 -31.75 -11.64
N ASN A 119 23.76 -31.36 -10.37
CA ASN A 119 24.13 -32.23 -9.25
C ASN A 119 22.96 -33.03 -8.64
N GLY A 120 21.71 -32.63 -8.90
CA GLY A 120 20.49 -33.35 -8.49
C GLY A 120 20.16 -33.37 -6.99
N GLU A 121 21.14 -33.15 -6.10
CA GLU A 121 20.94 -33.11 -4.65
C GLU A 121 20.11 -31.88 -4.22
N PRO A 122 19.06 -32.06 -3.39
CA PRO A 122 18.25 -30.95 -2.92
C PRO A 122 18.97 -30.11 -1.87
N LEU A 123 19.12 -28.82 -2.14
CA LEU A 123 19.48 -27.83 -1.14
C LEU A 123 18.24 -27.40 -0.36
N ILE A 124 18.31 -27.50 0.97
CA ILE A 124 17.26 -27.05 1.88
C ILE A 124 17.81 -25.87 2.68
N SER A 125 17.20 -24.70 2.50
CA SER A 125 17.58 -23.48 3.20
C SER A 125 16.43 -23.03 4.09
N THR A 126 16.73 -22.70 5.35
CA THR A 126 15.81 -21.92 6.18
C THR A 126 15.71 -20.50 5.61
N ALA A 127 14.49 -19.97 5.50
CA ALA A 127 14.27 -18.61 5.02
C ALA A 127 14.61 -17.57 6.09
N LEU A 128 15.33 -16.53 5.71
CA LEU A 128 15.43 -15.31 6.49
C LEU A 128 14.18 -14.47 6.23
N ILE A 129 13.31 -14.36 7.24
CA ILE A 129 12.01 -13.68 7.09
C ILE A 129 12.08 -12.27 7.68
N GLN A 130 11.64 -11.30 6.88
CA GLN A 130 11.48 -9.91 7.28
C GLN A 130 10.07 -9.44 6.96
N ARG A 131 9.40 -8.81 7.94
CA ARG A 131 8.12 -8.15 7.70
C ARG A 131 8.35 -6.83 6.96
N ILE A 132 7.63 -6.61 5.86
CA ILE A 132 7.79 -5.41 5.01
C ILE A 132 7.54 -4.12 5.82
N HIS A 133 6.63 -4.19 6.80
CA HIS A 133 6.21 -3.08 7.66
C HIS A 133 6.92 -3.01 9.02
N GLY A 134 7.89 -3.90 9.28
CA GLY A 134 8.55 -4.04 10.59
C GLY A 134 9.41 -2.85 11.04
N GLY A 135 9.55 -1.81 10.21
CA GLY A 135 10.32 -0.58 10.50
C GLY A 135 9.61 0.39 11.45
N LYS A 136 9.69 1.70 11.16
CA LYS A 136 9.14 2.79 11.99
C LYS A 136 7.65 2.65 12.34
N ARG A 137 6.90 1.82 11.60
CA ARG A 137 5.46 1.55 11.83
C ARG A 137 5.15 0.36 12.71
N ASN A 138 6.11 -0.44 13.18
CA ASN A 138 5.81 -1.62 14.00
C ASN A 138 4.92 -1.31 15.22
N LEU A 139 5.05 -0.10 15.80
CA LEU A 139 4.23 0.36 16.94
C LEU A 139 2.80 0.80 16.57
N ASN A 140 2.53 1.08 15.29
CA ASN A 140 1.25 1.60 14.77
C ASN A 140 0.63 0.68 13.69
N ASP A 141 1.27 -0.45 13.39
CA ASP A 141 0.77 -1.41 12.41
C ASP A 141 -0.18 -2.38 13.11
N VAL A 142 -1.47 -2.07 12.99
CA VAL A 142 -2.57 -2.80 13.61
C VAL A 142 -3.20 -3.79 12.62
N CYS A 143 -2.55 -4.05 11.47
CA CYS A 143 -3.08 -4.93 10.45
C CYS A 143 -2.85 -6.37 10.87
N SER A 144 -3.94 -7.14 10.95
CA SER A 144 -3.85 -8.57 11.26
C SER A 144 -3.13 -9.34 10.16
N TRP A 145 -3.06 -8.81 8.94
CA TRP A 145 -2.27 -9.37 7.84
C TRP A 145 -1.25 -8.36 7.31
N SER A 146 -0.07 -8.84 6.95
CA SER A 146 0.97 -7.98 6.36
C SER A 146 1.86 -8.73 5.37
N GLY A 147 2.49 -7.96 4.49
CA GLY A 147 3.52 -8.46 3.60
C GLY A 147 4.83 -8.82 4.31
N HIS A 148 5.46 -9.88 3.84
CA HIS A 148 6.73 -10.44 4.30
C HIS A 148 7.63 -10.74 3.10
N LEU A 149 8.93 -10.63 3.31
CA LEU A 149 9.98 -11.15 2.44
C LEU A 149 10.66 -12.31 3.13
N ALA A 150 10.74 -13.45 2.45
CA ALA A 150 11.54 -14.60 2.82
C ALA A 150 12.73 -14.69 1.84
N GLU A 151 13.96 -14.58 2.34
CA GLU A 151 15.15 -14.78 1.54
C GLU A 151 15.72 -16.18 1.79
N CYS A 152 15.97 -16.92 0.72
CA CYS A 152 16.45 -18.30 0.77
C CYS A 152 17.67 -18.48 -0.10
N GLN A 153 18.65 -19.26 0.37
CA GLN A 153 19.70 -19.76 -0.49
C GLN A 153 19.11 -20.82 -1.43
N ILE A 154 19.47 -20.74 -2.71
CA ILE A 154 19.07 -21.69 -3.76
C ILE A 154 20.30 -22.35 -4.37
N ALA A 155 20.07 -23.53 -4.94
CA ALA A 155 21.13 -24.36 -5.49
C ALA A 155 21.88 -23.71 -6.67
N SER A 156 21.17 -22.90 -7.48
CA SER A 156 21.75 -22.16 -8.60
C SER A 156 20.86 -21.00 -9.02
N ALA A 157 21.44 -19.93 -9.59
CA ALA A 157 20.73 -18.84 -10.25
C ALA A 157 19.87 -19.29 -11.44
N ASN A 158 20.10 -20.49 -11.99
CA ASN A 158 19.35 -21.03 -13.13
C ASN A 158 18.08 -21.80 -12.74
N VAL A 159 17.73 -21.84 -11.46
CA VAL A 159 16.55 -22.55 -10.96
C VAL A 159 15.28 -21.75 -11.27
N ASP A 160 14.35 -22.36 -12.02
CA ASP A 160 13.08 -21.72 -12.41
C ASP A 160 11.99 -21.81 -11.32
N TYR A 161 12.14 -22.68 -10.34
CA TYR A 161 11.15 -22.88 -9.28
C TYR A 161 11.78 -23.40 -7.98
N ILE A 162 11.12 -23.11 -6.87
CA ILE A 162 11.45 -23.64 -5.54
C ILE A 162 10.25 -24.32 -4.93
N THR A 163 10.47 -25.29 -4.05
CA THR A 163 9.42 -25.84 -3.21
C THR A 163 9.50 -25.19 -1.84
N LEU A 164 8.41 -24.57 -1.39
CA LEU A 164 8.30 -23.95 -0.08
C LEU A 164 7.64 -24.91 0.91
N SER A 165 8.15 -24.95 2.14
CA SER A 165 7.57 -25.72 3.24
C SER A 165 7.61 -24.95 4.55
N THR A 166 6.72 -25.27 5.48
CA THR A 166 6.78 -24.80 6.87
C THR A 166 7.49 -25.78 7.81
N SER A 167 7.96 -26.91 7.26
CA SER A 167 8.71 -27.95 7.96
C SER A 167 10.10 -28.15 7.34
N PRO A 168 11.16 -28.30 8.16
CA PRO A 168 12.49 -28.65 7.67
C PRO A 168 12.61 -30.15 7.32
N ASP A 169 11.68 -31.00 7.76
CA ASP A 169 11.72 -32.44 7.48
C ASP A 169 11.49 -32.69 5.99
N ILE A 170 12.49 -33.27 5.31
CA ILE A 170 12.45 -33.64 3.88
C ILE A 170 11.19 -34.41 3.51
N LYS A 171 10.75 -35.36 4.35
CA LYS A 171 9.58 -36.20 4.05
C LYS A 171 8.29 -35.37 3.99
N LEU A 172 8.21 -34.32 4.79
CA LEU A 172 7.08 -33.38 4.80
C LEU A 172 7.27 -32.28 3.76
N ALA A 173 8.50 -31.81 3.57
CA ALA A 173 8.88 -30.76 2.64
C ALA A 173 8.66 -31.14 1.17
N GLN A 174 8.75 -32.42 0.83
CA GLN A 174 8.38 -32.92 -0.50
C GLN A 174 6.91 -32.65 -0.85
N ASN A 175 6.03 -32.52 0.15
CA ASN A 175 4.65 -32.12 -0.02
C ASN A 175 4.46 -30.59 -0.03
N GLY A 176 5.55 -29.82 -0.12
CA GLY A 176 5.53 -28.36 -0.10
C GLY A 176 4.94 -27.74 -1.36
N MET A 177 4.78 -26.41 -1.32
CA MET A 177 4.21 -25.64 -2.43
C MET A 177 5.27 -25.30 -3.46
N GLN A 178 5.10 -25.71 -4.71
CA GLN A 178 5.98 -25.30 -5.80
C GLN A 178 5.67 -23.85 -6.22
N VAL A 179 6.68 -22.99 -6.22
CA VAL A 179 6.58 -21.59 -6.60
C VAL A 179 7.60 -21.30 -7.69
N ASN A 180 7.13 -20.79 -8.82
CA ASN A 180 8.00 -20.36 -9.90
C ASN A 180 8.73 -19.08 -9.49
N ILE A 181 10.05 -19.04 -9.73
CA ILE A 181 10.84 -17.82 -9.58
C ILE A 181 10.74 -17.04 -10.88
N GLU A 182 10.37 -15.78 -10.79
CA GLU A 182 10.29 -14.91 -11.94
C GLU A 182 11.69 -14.64 -12.49
N ARG A 183 11.90 -14.98 -13.77
CA ARG A 183 13.17 -14.76 -14.45
C ARG A 183 13.47 -13.26 -14.56
N PRO A 184 14.68 -12.81 -14.19
CA PRO A 184 15.01 -11.39 -14.22
C PRO A 184 15.03 -10.87 -15.65
N ILE A 185 14.36 -9.75 -15.90
CA ILE A 185 14.52 -9.00 -17.14
C ILE A 185 15.86 -8.27 -17.05
N THR A 186 16.88 -8.75 -17.77
CA THR A 186 18.19 -8.08 -17.82
C THR A 186 18.23 -7.12 -19.00
N LYS A 187 18.50 -5.84 -18.72
CA LYS A 187 18.77 -4.83 -19.76
C LYS A 187 20.12 -4.18 -19.55
N SER A 188 20.85 -4.00 -20.65
CA SER A 188 22.10 -3.25 -20.68
C SER A 188 22.05 -2.23 -21.84
N PRO A 189 22.11 -0.91 -21.58
CA PRO A 189 22.14 -0.29 -20.25
C PRO A 189 20.82 -0.45 -19.48
N LYS A 190 20.87 -0.29 -18.14
CA LYS A 190 19.68 -0.21 -17.29
C LYS A 190 18.85 1.04 -17.62
N GLU A 191 17.56 0.92 -17.40
CA GLU A 191 16.59 2.01 -17.44
C GLU A 191 16.92 3.04 -16.34
N LYS A 192 17.07 4.31 -16.72
CA LYS A 192 17.53 5.37 -15.81
C LYS A 192 16.52 5.71 -14.72
N LEU A 193 15.26 5.74 -15.09
CA LEU A 193 14.13 5.96 -14.19
C LEU A 193 12.96 5.10 -14.64
N VAL A 194 12.48 4.28 -13.72
CA VAL A 194 11.25 3.50 -13.82
C VAL A 194 10.24 4.01 -12.80
N VAL A 195 8.95 4.00 -13.15
CA VAL A 195 7.88 4.42 -12.25
C VAL A 195 6.99 3.23 -11.95
N CYS A 196 6.89 2.85 -10.69
CA CYS A 196 5.97 1.84 -10.16
C CYS A 196 4.70 2.54 -9.68
N ILE A 197 3.60 2.36 -10.40
CA ILE A 197 2.31 2.93 -10.06
C ILE A 197 1.60 2.01 -9.05
N ALA A 198 0.87 2.60 -8.09
CA ALA A 198 -0.01 1.83 -7.22
C ALA A 198 -1.05 1.03 -8.04
N PRO A 199 -1.50 -0.14 -7.55
CA PRO A 199 -2.47 -0.93 -8.28
C PRO A 199 -3.74 -0.17 -8.66
N MET A 200 -4.18 -0.37 -9.90
CA MET A 200 -5.45 0.15 -10.38
C MET A 200 -6.60 -0.77 -9.97
N TYR A 201 -7.54 -0.22 -9.22
CA TYR A 201 -8.78 -0.86 -8.80
C TYR A 201 -9.97 -0.07 -9.34
N ILE A 202 -10.84 -0.72 -10.11
CA ILE A 202 -12.06 -0.12 -10.68
C ILE A 202 -11.73 1.19 -11.42
N TYR A 203 -10.60 1.21 -12.14
CA TYR A 203 -10.07 2.47 -12.66
C TYR A 203 -10.72 2.88 -13.99
N SER A 204 -11.26 4.11 -14.04
CA SER A 204 -12.02 4.65 -15.19
C SER A 204 -11.44 5.92 -15.82
N GLU A 205 -10.67 6.72 -15.06
CA GLU A 205 -10.34 8.11 -15.42
C GLU A 205 -9.25 8.23 -16.49
N THR A 206 -9.67 8.38 -17.74
CA THR A 206 -8.73 8.45 -18.86
C THR A 206 -7.90 9.74 -18.86
N SER A 207 -8.49 10.89 -18.50
CA SER A 207 -7.76 12.18 -18.49
C SER A 207 -6.61 12.19 -17.49
N ILE A 208 -6.84 11.65 -16.29
CA ILE A 208 -5.82 11.53 -15.24
C ILE A 208 -4.77 10.50 -15.65
N LEU A 209 -5.18 9.36 -16.20
CA LEU A 209 -4.27 8.33 -16.71
C LEU A 209 -3.28 8.90 -17.74
N LEU A 210 -3.79 9.59 -18.76
CA LEU A 210 -2.97 10.18 -19.81
C LEU A 210 -2.07 11.27 -19.25
N THR A 211 -2.56 12.10 -18.33
CA THR A 211 -1.76 13.12 -17.65
C THR A 211 -0.61 12.48 -16.88
N GLY A 212 -0.87 11.41 -16.13
CA GLY A 212 0.14 10.68 -15.38
C GLY A 212 1.21 10.06 -16.28
N ILE A 213 0.77 9.28 -17.28
CA ILE A 213 1.67 8.61 -18.22
C ILE A 213 2.52 9.61 -18.99
N GLU A 214 1.89 10.59 -19.64
CA GLU A 214 2.62 11.53 -20.49
C GLU A 214 3.56 12.41 -19.69
N SER A 215 3.18 12.82 -18.47
CA SER A 215 4.04 13.63 -17.60
C SER A 215 5.28 12.88 -17.14
N TRP A 216 5.13 11.64 -16.66
CA TRP A 216 6.27 10.82 -16.25
C TRP A 216 7.23 10.59 -17.42
N LEU A 217 6.70 10.25 -18.60
CA LEU A 217 7.51 10.03 -19.79
C LEU A 217 8.25 11.30 -20.25
N ALA A 218 7.55 12.44 -20.28
CA ALA A 218 8.16 13.73 -20.65
C ALA A 218 9.29 14.12 -19.70
N LEU A 219 9.12 13.87 -18.40
CA LEU A 219 10.06 14.29 -17.36
C LEU A 219 11.21 13.30 -17.13
N GLY A 220 11.30 12.22 -17.92
CA GLY A 220 12.47 11.35 -17.99
C GLY A 220 12.25 9.90 -17.56
N ALA A 221 11.01 9.49 -17.23
CA ALA A 221 10.72 8.07 -17.05
C ALA A 221 10.82 7.35 -18.39
N SER A 222 11.52 6.22 -18.38
CA SER A 222 11.68 5.35 -19.55
C SER A 222 10.63 4.25 -19.60
N LYS A 223 10.19 3.79 -18.43
CA LYS A 223 9.21 2.73 -18.24
C LYS A 223 8.27 3.06 -17.09
N ILE A 224 7.00 2.74 -17.25
CA ILE A 224 5.98 2.83 -16.20
C ILE A 224 5.39 1.43 -16.01
N ILE A 225 5.44 0.91 -14.79
CA ILE A 225 4.88 -0.40 -14.43
C ILE A 225 3.57 -0.16 -13.72
N ILE A 226 2.50 -0.78 -14.23
CA ILE A 226 1.14 -0.56 -13.74
C ILE A 226 0.53 -1.92 -13.37
N PRO A 227 0.42 -2.24 -12.08
CA PRO A 227 -0.36 -3.36 -11.60
C PRO A 227 -1.86 -3.08 -11.82
N ILE A 228 -2.56 -4.02 -12.44
CA ILE A 228 -3.98 -3.91 -12.74
C ILE A 228 -4.72 -4.97 -11.93
N GLN A 229 -5.65 -4.54 -11.08
CA GLN A 229 -6.67 -5.43 -10.53
C GLN A 229 -7.93 -5.34 -11.40
N SER A 230 -8.41 -4.13 -11.69
CA SER A 230 -9.50 -3.92 -12.64
C SER A 230 -9.50 -2.50 -13.19
N ALA A 231 -9.91 -2.36 -14.44
CA ALA A 231 -10.01 -1.08 -15.14
C ALA A 231 -11.06 -1.13 -16.27
N SER A 232 -11.52 0.04 -16.70
CA SER A 232 -12.40 0.16 -17.87
C SER A 232 -11.74 -0.37 -19.14
N ASN A 233 -12.55 -0.87 -20.08
CA ASN A 233 -12.02 -1.33 -21.36
C ASN A 233 -11.34 -0.20 -22.15
N THR A 234 -11.82 1.05 -22.01
CA THR A 234 -11.16 2.21 -22.61
C THR A 234 -9.76 2.41 -22.05
N VAL A 235 -9.62 2.38 -20.71
CA VAL A 235 -8.32 2.47 -20.03
C VAL A 235 -7.40 1.33 -20.46
N MET A 236 -7.90 0.09 -20.45
CA MET A 236 -7.10 -1.07 -20.86
C MET A 236 -6.66 -1.01 -22.33
N ASN A 237 -7.50 -0.51 -23.23
CA ASN A 237 -7.14 -0.34 -24.63
C ASN A 237 -6.00 0.67 -24.81
N ILE A 238 -6.04 1.79 -24.08
CA ILE A 238 -4.98 2.79 -24.06
C ILE A 238 -3.69 2.18 -23.50
N LEU A 239 -3.77 1.57 -22.32
CA LEU A 239 -2.65 0.93 -21.65
C LEU A 239 -1.95 -0.12 -22.51
N ARG A 240 -2.72 -0.97 -23.21
CA ARG A 240 -2.17 -1.97 -24.15
C ARG A 240 -1.42 -1.34 -25.32
N LYS A 241 -1.80 -0.14 -25.78
CA LYS A 241 -1.03 0.58 -26.80
C LYS A 241 0.28 1.10 -26.24
N TYR A 242 0.29 1.67 -25.03
CA TYR A 242 1.54 2.07 -24.37
C TYR A 242 2.46 0.90 -24.04
N GLU A 243 1.88 -0.26 -23.70
CA GLU A 243 2.64 -1.50 -23.49
C GLU A 243 3.27 -1.99 -24.80
N LYS A 244 2.51 -1.99 -25.91
CA LYS A 244 3.02 -2.31 -27.24
C LYS A 244 4.13 -1.33 -27.70
N ASP A 245 4.03 -0.06 -27.32
CA ASP A 245 5.07 0.96 -27.55
C ASP A 245 6.31 0.80 -26.64
N GLY A 246 6.29 -0.18 -25.73
CA GLY A 246 7.37 -0.47 -24.81
C GLY A 246 7.52 0.54 -23.67
N LYS A 247 6.57 1.46 -23.49
CA LYS A 247 6.58 2.53 -22.46
C LYS A 247 5.96 2.08 -21.14
N VAL A 248 4.94 1.22 -21.22
CA VAL A 248 4.26 0.66 -20.05
C VAL A 248 4.56 -0.84 -19.94
N ILE A 249 4.57 -1.37 -18.73
CA ILE A 249 4.48 -2.81 -18.45
C ILE A 249 3.23 -3.02 -17.61
N LEU A 250 2.28 -3.82 -18.09
CA LEU A 250 1.11 -4.20 -17.31
C LEU A 250 1.45 -5.41 -16.46
N ARG A 251 1.17 -5.32 -15.17
CA ARG A 251 1.27 -6.47 -14.26
C ARG A 251 -0.11 -6.86 -13.77
N HIS A 252 -0.31 -8.16 -13.63
CA HIS A 252 -1.51 -8.69 -12.99
C HIS A 252 -1.43 -8.44 -11.48
N TRP A 253 -2.51 -7.97 -10.88
CA TRP A 253 -2.66 -7.81 -9.44
C TRP A 253 -4.02 -8.36 -8.97
N PRO A 254 -4.19 -9.69 -8.96
CA PRO A 254 -5.45 -10.31 -8.57
C PRO A 254 -5.76 -10.08 -7.09
N LYS A 255 -7.02 -10.28 -6.71
CA LYS A 255 -7.39 -10.46 -5.30
C LYS A 255 -6.69 -11.71 -4.74
N TRP A 256 -6.65 -11.80 -3.41
CA TRP A 256 -6.16 -12.98 -2.69
C TRP A 256 -7.32 -13.92 -2.34
N PRO A 257 -7.07 -15.23 -2.18
CA PRO A 257 -8.12 -16.18 -1.83
C PRO A 257 -8.71 -15.84 -0.45
N VAL A 258 -10.03 -15.98 -0.35
CA VAL A 258 -10.75 -15.88 0.92
C VAL A 258 -10.70 -17.24 1.60
N MET A 259 -10.19 -17.28 2.83
CA MET A 259 -10.15 -18.48 3.65
C MET A 259 -11.47 -18.63 4.43
N ASN A 260 -11.68 -19.82 5.00
CA ASN A 260 -12.94 -20.17 5.67
C ASN A 260 -13.32 -19.26 6.85
N ASP A 261 -12.36 -18.59 7.45
CA ASP A 261 -12.48 -17.75 8.64
C ASP A 261 -12.01 -16.31 8.43
N VAL A 262 -11.33 -16.01 7.32
CA VAL A 262 -10.62 -14.75 7.15
C VAL A 262 -10.55 -14.30 5.68
N ASN A 263 -10.83 -13.02 5.44
CA ASN A 263 -10.68 -12.39 4.12
C ASN A 263 -9.46 -11.46 4.11
N PRO A 264 -8.29 -11.88 3.60
CA PRO A 264 -7.06 -11.08 3.66
C PRO A 264 -7.15 -9.77 2.86
N ASN A 265 -8.03 -9.68 1.85
CA ASN A 265 -8.18 -8.48 1.02
C ASN A 265 -8.66 -7.25 1.80
N GLY A 266 -9.31 -7.45 2.95
CA GLY A 266 -9.70 -6.37 3.87
C GLY A 266 -8.71 -6.14 5.01
N LEU A 267 -7.72 -7.01 5.19
CA LEU A 267 -6.88 -7.04 6.39
C LEU A 267 -5.46 -6.51 6.18
N VAL A 268 -5.05 -6.37 4.92
CA VAL A 268 -3.76 -5.81 4.55
C VAL A 268 -3.87 -4.29 4.40
N LEU A 269 -2.82 -3.58 4.80
CA LEU A 269 -2.74 -2.14 4.75
C LEU A 269 -3.02 -1.61 3.34
N SER A 270 -3.86 -0.58 3.24
CA SER A 270 -4.16 0.12 1.99
C SER A 270 -4.55 -0.84 0.84
N ARG A 271 -5.24 -1.96 1.14
CA ARG A 271 -5.63 -2.97 0.15
C ARG A 271 -4.46 -3.54 -0.68
N GLY A 272 -3.29 -3.70 -0.08
CA GLY A 272 -2.16 -4.33 -0.76
C GLY A 272 -1.32 -3.41 -1.65
N ILE A 273 -1.50 -2.07 -1.55
CA ILE A 273 -0.71 -1.15 -2.38
C ILE A 273 0.80 -1.26 -2.05
N GLU A 274 1.14 -1.33 -0.77
CA GLU A 274 2.55 -1.40 -0.34
C GLU A 274 3.17 -2.74 -0.77
N GLU A 275 2.43 -3.84 -0.67
CA GLU A 275 2.80 -5.15 -1.19
C GLU A 275 3.02 -5.09 -2.71
N SER A 276 2.20 -4.37 -3.45
CA SER A 276 2.40 -4.22 -4.89
C SER A 276 3.64 -3.41 -5.26
N HIS A 277 3.95 -2.37 -4.49
CA HIS A 277 5.17 -1.59 -4.69
C HIS A 277 6.43 -2.41 -4.39
N VAL A 278 6.44 -3.24 -3.34
CA VAL A 278 7.55 -4.16 -3.10
C VAL A 278 7.66 -5.22 -4.21
N ASN A 279 6.53 -5.72 -4.72
CA ASN A 279 6.53 -6.63 -5.87
C ASN A 279 7.17 -5.95 -7.10
N CYS A 280 6.76 -4.72 -7.39
CA CYS A 280 7.28 -3.92 -8.50
C CYS A 280 8.77 -3.59 -8.33
N LEU A 281 9.22 -3.30 -7.10
CA LEU A 281 10.63 -3.09 -6.77
C LEU A 281 11.48 -4.30 -7.18
N HIS A 282 11.13 -5.50 -6.71
CA HIS A 282 11.89 -6.71 -7.02
C HIS A 282 11.85 -7.09 -8.49
N PHE A 283 10.71 -6.84 -9.16
CA PHE A 283 10.61 -7.00 -10.60
C PHE A 283 11.51 -6.02 -11.39
N ALA A 284 11.58 -4.75 -10.96
CA ALA A 284 12.29 -3.70 -11.70
C ALA A 284 13.80 -3.63 -11.40
N LYS A 285 14.23 -4.06 -10.21
CA LYS A 285 15.64 -4.05 -9.76
C LYS A 285 16.65 -4.56 -10.79
N PRO A 286 16.41 -5.68 -11.50
CA PRO A 286 17.35 -6.20 -12.48
C PRO A 286 17.63 -5.25 -13.67
N PHE A 287 16.68 -4.35 -14.00
CA PHE A 287 16.80 -3.47 -15.17
C PHE A 287 16.68 -1.97 -14.89
N ALA A 288 16.47 -1.53 -13.65
CA ALA A 288 16.32 -0.12 -13.30
C ALA A 288 17.47 0.41 -12.42
N ASP A 289 17.89 1.66 -12.65
CA ASP A 289 18.81 2.41 -11.78
C ASP A 289 18.03 3.08 -10.64
N LEU A 290 17.02 3.89 -11.00
CA LEU A 290 16.13 4.58 -10.07
C LEU A 290 14.69 4.12 -10.26
N ILE A 291 13.95 4.00 -9.15
CA ILE A 291 12.53 3.63 -9.17
C ILE A 291 11.73 4.63 -8.35
N ALA A 292 10.74 5.26 -8.97
CA ALA A 292 9.75 6.09 -8.30
C ALA A 292 8.50 5.28 -7.96
N PHE A 293 7.96 5.46 -6.75
CA PHE A 293 6.73 4.81 -6.28
C PHE A 293 5.66 5.85 -6.05
N SER A 294 4.56 5.75 -6.81
CA SER A 294 3.60 6.84 -6.96
C SER A 294 2.19 6.34 -7.22
N ASP A 295 1.18 7.15 -6.94
CA ASP A 295 -0.12 7.00 -7.60
C ASP A 295 -0.04 7.62 -9.01
N ILE A 296 -0.98 7.27 -9.88
CA ILE A 296 -0.99 7.77 -11.28
C ILE A 296 -1.23 9.27 -11.36
N ASP A 297 -1.85 9.85 -10.33
CA ASP A 297 -2.14 11.26 -10.18
C ASP A 297 -1.08 12.03 -9.38
N ASP A 298 0.00 11.39 -8.89
CA ASP A 298 1.14 12.14 -8.38
C ASP A 298 2.27 12.26 -9.40
N ILE A 299 2.74 13.49 -9.58
CA ILE A 299 3.80 13.81 -10.53
C ILE A 299 4.90 14.58 -9.81
N LEU A 300 6.15 14.14 -9.98
CA LEU A 300 7.31 14.94 -9.60
C LEU A 300 7.51 16.03 -10.67
N LEU A 301 7.14 17.27 -10.34
CA LEU A 301 7.33 18.44 -11.18
C LEU A 301 8.41 19.36 -10.60
N PRO A 302 8.98 20.28 -11.40
CA PRO A 302 9.76 21.38 -10.86
C PRO A 302 8.93 22.20 -9.87
N LYS A 303 9.60 22.83 -8.90
CA LYS A 303 8.93 23.67 -7.88
C LYS A 303 8.09 24.78 -8.48
N ASN A 304 8.54 25.32 -9.61
CA ASN A 304 7.78 26.18 -10.49
C ASN A 304 7.53 25.41 -11.79
N PRO A 305 6.30 24.98 -12.10
CA PRO A 305 6.04 24.18 -13.29
C PRO A 305 6.38 24.88 -14.63
N GLN A 306 6.61 26.19 -14.63
CA GLN A 306 7.19 26.89 -15.79
C GLN A 306 8.63 26.47 -16.10
N ASP A 307 9.37 25.92 -15.14
CA ASP A 307 10.72 25.40 -15.34
C ASP A 307 10.72 23.98 -15.94
N SER A 308 9.55 23.48 -16.37
CA SER A 308 9.40 22.14 -16.93
C SER A 308 10.18 22.01 -18.23
N LYS A 309 10.98 20.95 -18.31
CA LYS A 309 11.74 20.59 -19.51
C LYS A 309 11.80 19.07 -19.62
N LEU A 310 12.07 18.58 -20.83
CA LEU A 310 12.25 17.15 -21.04
C LEU A 310 13.35 16.60 -20.12
N SER A 311 13.10 15.43 -19.54
CA SER A 311 14.03 14.73 -18.64
C SER A 311 14.40 15.47 -17.34
N TYR A 312 13.64 16.50 -16.93
CA TYR A 312 13.91 17.27 -15.70
C TYR A 312 14.11 16.39 -14.46
N ASN A 313 13.33 15.32 -14.29
CA ASN A 313 13.41 14.47 -13.10
C ASN A 313 14.74 13.73 -13.02
N LEU A 314 15.35 13.35 -14.15
CA LEU A 314 16.67 12.70 -14.13
C LEU A 314 17.76 13.65 -13.63
N ASP A 315 17.79 14.89 -14.14
CA ASP A 315 18.73 15.92 -13.69
C ASP A 315 18.61 16.16 -12.18
N LEU A 316 17.37 16.33 -11.71
CA LEU A 316 17.08 16.55 -10.30
C LEU A 316 17.52 15.36 -9.43
N LEU A 317 17.16 14.15 -9.82
CA LEU A 317 17.44 12.96 -9.02
C LEU A 317 18.93 12.64 -8.95
N TYR A 318 19.66 12.73 -10.07
CA TYR A 318 21.11 12.52 -10.04
C TYR A 318 21.83 13.55 -9.20
N LYS A 319 21.39 14.82 -9.24
CA LYS A 319 21.89 15.84 -8.32
C LYS A 319 21.63 15.47 -6.86
N LEU A 320 20.41 15.10 -6.51
CA LEU A 320 20.04 14.77 -5.12
C LEU A 320 20.77 13.54 -4.58
N PHE A 321 20.93 12.48 -5.39
CA PHE A 321 21.73 11.31 -5.00
C PHE A 321 23.24 11.60 -4.97
N GLY A 322 23.72 12.59 -5.75
CA GLY A 322 25.08 13.11 -5.64
C GLY A 322 25.32 13.90 -4.35
N GLU A 323 24.35 14.72 -3.95
CA GLU A 323 24.37 15.45 -2.67
C GLU A 323 24.25 14.52 -1.46
N HIS A 324 23.59 13.37 -1.63
CA HIS A 324 23.37 12.37 -0.59
C HIS A 324 23.85 10.97 -1.03
N PRO A 325 25.17 10.71 -1.06
CA PRO A 325 25.72 9.47 -1.60
C PRO A 325 25.26 8.20 -0.84
N ASN A 326 24.94 8.33 0.45
CA ASN A 326 24.41 7.25 1.28
C ASN A 326 22.87 7.12 1.24
N ALA A 327 22.18 7.91 0.42
CA ALA A 327 20.74 7.77 0.27
C ALA A 327 20.42 6.47 -0.49
N GLY A 328 19.69 5.57 0.16
CA GLY A 328 18.98 4.50 -0.52
C GLY A 328 17.59 4.96 -0.98
N THR A 329 16.99 5.84 -0.19
CA THR A 329 15.64 6.35 -0.37
C THR A 329 15.62 7.88 -0.28
N LEU A 330 14.97 8.54 -1.25
CA LEU A 330 14.58 9.95 -1.18
C LEU A 330 13.08 10.04 -0.92
N LEU A 331 12.71 10.68 0.20
CA LEU A 331 11.34 10.88 0.63
C LEU A 331 10.90 12.32 0.33
N PHE A 332 10.07 12.49 -0.68
CA PHE A 332 9.58 13.80 -1.13
C PHE A 332 8.28 14.13 -0.43
N GLU A 333 8.16 15.34 0.11
CA GLU A 333 6.86 15.85 0.54
C GLU A 333 5.94 16.07 -0.66
N HIS A 334 4.64 15.84 -0.49
CA HIS A 334 3.64 16.10 -1.53
C HIS A 334 3.10 17.52 -1.40
N ARG A 335 2.55 18.08 -2.47
CA ARG A 335 1.77 19.30 -2.47
C ARG A 335 0.41 19.00 -3.06
N ASP A 336 -0.62 19.21 -2.25
CA ASP A 336 -2.01 19.09 -2.68
C ASP A 336 -2.35 20.21 -3.67
N VAL A 337 -2.85 19.81 -4.84
CA VAL A 337 -3.33 20.72 -5.86
C VAL A 337 -4.72 20.28 -6.32
N GLN A 338 -5.53 21.25 -6.73
CA GLN A 338 -6.82 21.00 -7.31
C GLN A 338 -6.66 20.95 -8.82
N LEU A 339 -6.76 19.74 -9.37
CA LEU A 339 -6.86 19.56 -10.82
C LEU A 339 -8.29 19.88 -11.24
N VAL A 340 -8.48 20.84 -12.15
CA VAL A 340 -9.80 21.18 -12.70
C VAL A 340 -9.95 20.45 -14.03
N LEU A 341 -10.83 19.44 -14.06
CA LEU A 341 -11.11 18.70 -15.29
C LEU A 341 -12.09 19.51 -16.17
N PRO A 342 -12.06 19.31 -17.51
CA PRO A 342 -13.04 19.90 -18.41
C PRO A 342 -14.47 19.56 -17.98
N LYS A 343 -15.42 20.48 -18.21
CA LYS A 343 -16.85 20.19 -18.03
C LYS A 343 -17.28 19.12 -19.05
N GLU A 344 -18.24 18.27 -18.67
CA GLU A 344 -18.76 17.20 -19.54
C GLU A 344 -19.25 17.70 -20.91
N SER A 345 -19.78 18.93 -20.98
CA SER A 345 -20.24 19.55 -22.26
C SER A 345 -19.10 19.95 -23.19
N ASP A 346 -17.93 20.26 -22.63
CA ASP A 346 -16.75 20.76 -23.34
C ASP A 346 -15.68 19.64 -23.48
N ALA A 347 -16.01 18.45 -22.96
CA ALA A 347 -15.14 17.30 -22.89
C ALA A 347 -14.87 16.70 -24.27
N SER A 348 -13.62 16.32 -24.48
CA SER A 348 -13.26 15.55 -25.66
C SER A 348 -14.05 14.24 -25.73
N THR A 349 -14.77 14.04 -26.82
CA THR A 349 -15.55 12.83 -27.07
C THR A 349 -14.69 11.64 -27.50
N SER A 350 -13.41 11.86 -27.83
CA SER A 350 -12.49 10.81 -28.32
C SER A 350 -11.02 11.14 -28.05
N LEU A 351 -10.11 10.17 -28.22
CA LEU A 351 -8.67 10.40 -28.03
C LEU A 351 -8.08 11.45 -28.98
N SER A 352 -8.55 11.56 -30.21
CA SER A 352 -8.04 12.52 -31.21
C SER A 352 -8.32 13.98 -30.83
N ASN A 353 -9.42 14.23 -30.11
CA ASN A 353 -9.81 15.56 -29.66
C ASN A 353 -9.28 15.91 -28.26
N PHE A 354 -8.59 14.97 -27.59
CA PHE A 354 -8.07 15.17 -26.24
C PHE A 354 -6.81 16.04 -26.23
N ASN A 355 -6.70 16.90 -25.22
CA ASN A 355 -5.54 17.74 -24.98
C ASN A 355 -5.38 18.01 -23.47
N PHE A 356 -4.24 18.60 -23.09
CA PHE A 356 -3.88 18.88 -21.70
C PHE A 356 -4.16 20.33 -21.27
N ASN A 357 -4.95 21.10 -22.02
CA ASN A 357 -5.14 22.54 -21.75
C ASN A 357 -5.83 22.79 -20.40
N PHE A 358 -6.62 21.85 -19.91
CA PHE A 358 -7.25 21.95 -18.58
C PHE A 358 -6.25 22.06 -17.42
N LEU A 359 -4.97 21.71 -17.64
CA LEU A 359 -3.94 21.92 -16.62
C LEU A 359 -3.69 23.41 -16.32
N HIS A 360 -4.03 24.33 -17.24
CA HIS A 360 -3.97 25.77 -16.99
C HIS A 360 -4.87 26.19 -15.83
N ASP A 361 -5.95 25.46 -15.58
CA ASP A 361 -6.90 25.74 -14.51
C ASP A 361 -6.51 25.11 -13.16
N THR A 362 -5.29 24.56 -13.06
CA THR A 362 -4.81 23.89 -11.83
C THR A 362 -4.57 24.91 -10.72
N LYS A 363 -5.16 24.67 -9.55
CA LYS A 363 -5.07 25.58 -8.40
C LYS A 363 -4.30 24.99 -7.23
N ARG A 364 -3.65 25.84 -6.44
CA ARG A 364 -3.02 25.39 -5.18
C ARG A 364 -4.09 25.17 -4.11
N LYS A 365 -4.06 24.00 -3.47
CA LYS A 365 -4.94 23.73 -2.33
C LYS A 365 -4.27 24.08 -1.00
N GLN A 366 -2.98 23.79 -0.86
CA GLN A 366 -2.21 24.09 0.35
C GLN A 366 -0.79 24.58 0.01
N SER A 367 -0.26 25.47 0.86
CA SER A 367 1.17 25.80 0.89
C SER A 367 1.96 24.68 1.59
N CYS A 368 3.28 24.65 1.39
CA CYS A 368 4.16 23.68 2.06
C CYS A 368 4.22 23.94 3.58
N HIS A 369 3.26 23.42 4.36
CA HIS A 369 3.27 23.45 5.82
C HIS A 369 3.63 22.08 6.42
N VAL A 370 4.58 22.07 7.34
CA VAL A 370 5.39 20.91 7.78
C VAL A 370 4.61 19.84 8.57
N TRP A 371 3.41 20.12 9.05
CA TRP A 371 2.91 19.39 10.23
C TRP A 371 2.42 17.96 9.99
N ARG A 372 2.18 17.51 8.73
CA ARG A 372 1.83 16.10 8.39
C ARG A 372 1.73 15.84 6.87
N MET A 373 2.66 16.35 6.07
CA MET A 373 2.61 16.14 4.61
C MET A 373 2.75 14.65 4.28
N LYS A 374 1.83 14.14 3.44
CA LYS A 374 2.00 12.85 2.76
C LYS A 374 3.29 12.93 1.94
N THR A 375 3.94 11.79 1.77
CA THR A 375 5.19 11.75 1.00
C THR A 375 5.09 10.75 -0.14
N ARG A 376 6.02 10.87 -1.08
CA ARG A 376 6.30 9.93 -2.16
C ARG A 376 7.77 9.55 -2.15
N VAL A 377 8.07 8.37 -2.68
CA VAL A 377 9.39 7.77 -2.55
C VAL A 377 10.01 7.54 -3.91
N ILE A 378 11.28 7.92 -4.03
CA ILE A 378 12.15 7.50 -5.12
C ILE A 378 13.37 6.83 -4.51
N VAL A 379 13.71 5.64 -5.00
CA VAL A 379 14.83 4.85 -4.48
C VAL A 379 15.89 4.66 -5.55
N ASN A 380 17.12 4.44 -5.09
CA ASN A 380 18.10 3.74 -5.89
C ASN A 380 17.83 2.24 -5.74
N ALA A 381 17.56 1.56 -6.85
CA ALA A 381 17.03 0.20 -6.83
C ALA A 381 17.94 -0.79 -6.08
N SER A 382 19.27 -0.63 -6.18
CA SER A 382 20.22 -1.58 -5.58
C SER A 382 20.44 -1.37 -4.08
N ARG A 383 19.88 -0.30 -3.49
CA ARG A 383 20.17 0.16 -2.11
C ARG A 383 19.05 -0.11 -1.11
N VAL A 384 17.93 -0.69 -1.56
CA VAL A 384 16.75 -0.95 -0.73
C VAL A 384 16.29 -2.39 -0.91
N ASP A 385 15.65 -2.95 0.12
CA ASP A 385 15.03 -4.28 0.07
C ASP A 385 13.50 -4.19 0.10
N THR A 386 12.93 -3.17 0.74
CA THR A 386 11.50 -2.88 0.66
C THR A 386 11.24 -1.40 0.47
N VAL A 387 10.00 -1.06 0.13
CA VAL A 387 9.55 0.32 -0.04
C VAL A 387 8.14 0.49 0.52
N LEU A 388 7.87 1.71 0.98
CA LEU A 388 6.54 2.21 1.28
C LEU A 388 6.34 3.46 0.44
N MET A 389 5.17 3.68 -0.17
CA MET A 389 5.01 4.91 -0.95
C MET A 389 5.07 6.18 -0.08
N HIS A 390 4.70 6.08 1.21
CA HIS A 390 4.58 7.22 2.11
C HIS A 390 5.69 7.30 3.17
N GLU A 391 6.61 6.34 3.21
CA GLU A 391 7.72 6.26 4.18
C GLU A 391 8.86 5.43 3.58
N SER A 392 10.01 5.34 4.25
CA SER A 392 11.05 4.40 3.79
C SER A 392 10.64 2.98 4.14
N GLY A 393 10.88 2.05 3.23
CA GLY A 393 11.01 0.64 3.58
C GLY A 393 12.40 0.35 4.20
N ILE A 394 12.82 -0.89 4.08
CA ILE A 394 14.11 -1.40 4.58
C ILE A 394 15.19 -0.97 3.59
N ASN A 395 16.11 -0.11 4.05
CA ASN A 395 17.31 0.25 3.32
C ASN A 395 18.38 -0.79 3.61
N LYS A 396 19.22 -1.10 2.62
CA LYS A 396 20.36 -2.00 2.83
C LYS A 396 21.38 -1.39 3.78
N PHE A 397 22.18 -2.26 4.39
CA PHE A 397 23.24 -1.83 5.30
C PHE A 397 24.14 -0.77 4.64
N GLY A 398 24.41 0.32 5.37
CA GLY A 398 25.18 1.46 4.88
C GLY A 398 24.36 2.55 4.16
N TYR A 399 23.08 2.29 3.86
CA TYR A 399 22.20 3.26 3.22
C TYR A 399 21.10 3.77 4.14
N ALA A 400 20.67 5.00 3.91
CA ALA A 400 19.69 5.70 4.73
C ALA A 400 18.56 6.31 3.92
N GLN A 401 17.48 6.62 4.63
CA GLN A 401 16.40 7.47 4.15
C GLN A 401 16.81 8.94 4.28
N VAL A 402 16.64 9.71 3.21
CA VAL A 402 16.77 11.16 3.21
C VAL A 402 15.41 11.78 2.94
N ARG A 403 14.94 12.61 3.86
CA ARG A 403 13.70 13.38 3.68
C ARG A 403 14.02 14.72 3.03
N LEU A 404 13.35 14.99 1.92
CA LEU A 404 13.50 16.21 1.17
C LEU A 404 12.37 17.17 1.53
N PRO A 405 12.68 18.39 2.00
CA PRO A 405 11.66 19.38 2.31
C PRO A 405 10.99 19.86 1.01
N CYS A 406 9.69 20.18 1.08
CA CYS A 406 8.89 20.64 -0.05
C CYS A 406 9.51 21.83 -0.82
N ARG A 407 10.29 22.67 -0.11
CA ARG A 407 11.01 23.83 -0.70
C ARG A 407 12.22 23.45 -1.56
N GLN A 408 12.72 22.22 -1.46
CA GLN A 408 13.80 21.69 -2.29
C GLN A 408 13.22 20.97 -3.51
N ALA A 409 12.31 20.02 -3.30
CA ALA A 409 11.55 19.31 -4.32
C ALA A 409 10.29 18.69 -3.70
N HIS A 410 9.21 18.54 -4.49
CA HIS A 410 7.97 17.92 -4.03
C HIS A 410 7.20 17.27 -5.17
N PHE A 411 6.34 16.31 -4.81
CA PHE A 411 5.35 15.76 -5.73
C PHE A 411 4.11 16.65 -5.75
N TYR A 412 3.43 16.73 -6.89
CA TYR A 412 2.12 17.35 -7.03
C TYR A 412 1.08 16.25 -7.04
N HIS A 413 0.15 16.25 -6.08
CA HIS A 413 -0.98 15.32 -6.05
C HIS A 413 -2.14 15.93 -6.83
N LEU A 414 -2.24 15.58 -8.12
CA LEU A 414 -3.18 16.13 -9.10
C LEU A 414 -4.57 15.51 -8.97
N ARG A 415 -5.15 15.57 -7.78
CA ARG A 415 -6.48 15.03 -7.53
C ARG A 415 -7.56 16.07 -7.86
N HIS A 416 -8.57 15.64 -8.60
CA HIS A 416 -9.81 16.41 -8.70
C HIS A 416 -10.55 16.31 -7.36
N SER A 417 -10.78 17.43 -6.67
CA SER A 417 -11.55 17.46 -5.42
C SER A 417 -12.79 18.33 -5.58
N PHE A 418 -13.94 17.79 -5.18
CA PHE A 418 -15.25 18.42 -5.34
C PHE A 418 -15.54 19.54 -4.32
N ARG A 419 -14.98 19.49 -3.10
CA ARG A 419 -15.31 20.46 -2.02
C ARG A 419 -14.17 21.33 -1.54
N SER A 420 -12.91 20.93 -1.68
CA SER A 420 -11.78 21.76 -1.23
C SER A 420 -11.42 22.78 -2.30
N ILE A 421 -12.23 23.84 -2.39
CA ILE A 421 -11.95 25.01 -3.21
C ILE A 421 -10.72 25.69 -2.61
N SER A 422 -9.70 25.92 -3.45
CA SER A 422 -8.51 26.69 -3.07
C SER A 422 -8.89 28.01 -2.40
N SER A 423 -8.12 28.49 -1.41
CA SER A 423 -8.16 29.92 -1.10
C SER A 423 -7.79 30.68 -2.38
N ASP A 424 -8.63 31.61 -2.82
CA ASP A 424 -8.68 32.34 -4.11
C ASP A 424 -7.39 33.02 -4.63
N SER A 425 -6.17 32.59 -4.31
CA SER A 425 -4.98 33.44 -4.51
C SER A 425 -3.72 32.78 -5.03
N ASP A 426 -3.73 31.58 -5.63
CA ASP A 426 -2.56 31.16 -6.42
C ASP A 426 -2.92 30.07 -7.45
N GLU A 427 -3.16 30.50 -8.68
CA GLU A 427 -3.11 29.61 -9.85
C GLU A 427 -1.70 29.03 -10.00
N ILE A 428 -1.62 27.81 -10.54
CA ILE A 428 -0.35 27.19 -10.88
C ILE A 428 -0.18 27.32 -12.39
N GLU A 429 0.71 28.20 -12.80
CA GLU A 429 1.09 28.34 -14.20
C GLU A 429 1.69 27.02 -14.72
N MET A 430 0.96 26.31 -15.58
CA MET A 430 1.34 25.01 -16.16
C MET A 430 1.71 25.09 -17.66
N THR A 431 1.80 26.29 -18.22
CA THR A 431 2.00 26.56 -19.66
C THR A 431 3.10 25.73 -20.34
N GLU A 432 4.32 25.69 -19.80
CA GLU A 432 5.40 24.89 -20.40
C GLU A 432 5.12 23.38 -20.33
N MET A 433 4.51 22.91 -19.23
CA MET A 433 4.11 21.51 -19.11
C MET A 433 3.03 21.14 -20.15
N VAL A 434 2.00 21.98 -20.29
CA VAL A 434 0.93 21.77 -21.29
C VAL A 434 1.49 21.70 -22.70
N LYS A 435 2.41 22.61 -23.05
CA LYS A 435 3.07 22.64 -24.36
C LYS A 435 3.84 21.36 -24.64
N ILE A 436 4.64 20.88 -23.68
CA ILE A 436 5.38 19.61 -23.79
C ILE A 436 4.42 18.44 -23.99
N LEU A 437 3.39 18.35 -23.15
CA LEU A 437 2.43 17.23 -23.15
C LEU A 437 1.61 17.18 -24.45
N ASN A 438 1.07 18.32 -24.90
CA ASN A 438 0.32 18.39 -26.15
C ASN A 438 1.19 18.03 -27.36
N GLY A 439 2.43 18.51 -27.40
CA GLY A 439 3.37 18.17 -28.48
C GLY A 439 3.69 16.67 -28.53
N GLN A 440 3.99 16.08 -27.37
CA GLN A 440 4.27 14.64 -27.26
C GLN A 440 3.04 13.80 -27.63
N PHE A 441 1.87 14.17 -27.13
CA PHE A 441 0.64 13.40 -27.36
C PHE A 441 0.14 13.49 -28.80
N ALA A 442 0.26 14.64 -29.45
CA ALA A 442 -0.03 14.76 -30.88
C ALA A 442 0.84 13.80 -31.72
N ASN A 443 2.13 13.69 -31.40
CA ASN A 443 3.01 12.71 -32.03
C ASN A 443 2.53 11.27 -31.76
N ARG A 444 2.12 10.93 -30.53
CA ARG A 444 1.59 9.60 -30.19
C ARG A 444 0.29 9.28 -30.93
N LEU A 445 -0.61 10.24 -31.08
CA LEU A 445 -1.84 10.08 -31.87
C LEU A 445 -1.53 9.72 -33.32
N SER A 446 -0.48 10.28 -33.90
CA SER A 446 -0.05 9.92 -35.27
C SER A 446 0.72 8.59 -35.37
N THR A 447 1.26 8.10 -34.25
CA THR A 447 2.13 6.91 -34.19
C THR A 447 1.46 5.79 -33.37
N SER A 448 1.82 5.65 -32.10
CA SER A 448 1.47 4.51 -31.23
C SER A 448 -0.03 4.40 -30.91
N LEU A 449 -0.75 5.52 -30.91
CA LEU A 449 -2.19 5.61 -30.60
C LEU A 449 -3.07 5.74 -31.85
N SER A 450 -2.50 5.80 -33.06
CA SER A 450 -3.25 5.99 -34.32
C SER A 450 -4.43 5.04 -34.48
N GLY A 451 -4.22 3.75 -34.19
CA GLY A 451 -5.26 2.72 -34.30
C GLY A 451 -6.38 2.80 -33.26
N ILE A 452 -6.29 3.71 -32.27
CA ILE A 452 -7.36 3.97 -31.29
C ILE A 452 -7.71 5.45 -31.19
N ALA A 453 -7.29 6.30 -32.13
CA ALA A 453 -7.51 7.74 -32.06
C ALA A 453 -9.01 8.11 -31.92
N ASN A 454 -9.91 7.31 -32.49
CA ASN A 454 -11.36 7.52 -32.39
C ASN A 454 -12.01 6.83 -31.17
N LEU A 455 -11.22 6.23 -30.27
CA LEU A 455 -11.75 5.59 -29.06
C LEU A 455 -12.43 6.65 -28.19
N PRO A 456 -13.69 6.43 -27.76
CA PRO A 456 -14.37 7.36 -26.89
C PRO A 456 -13.69 7.42 -25.52
N ILE A 457 -13.51 8.64 -25.02
CA ILE A 457 -12.99 8.86 -23.68
C ILE A 457 -14.18 8.87 -22.73
N TYR A 458 -14.18 7.94 -21.77
CA TYR A 458 -15.08 8.04 -20.64
C TYR A 458 -14.51 9.05 -19.66
N GLN A 459 -15.27 10.10 -19.41
CA GLN A 459 -15.14 10.89 -18.19
C GLN A 459 -16.12 10.31 -17.18
N SER A 460 -15.66 10.11 -15.95
CA SER A 460 -16.59 9.90 -14.86
C SER A 460 -17.56 11.06 -14.75
N SER A 461 -18.81 10.73 -14.43
CA SER A 461 -19.75 11.77 -14.07
C SER A 461 -19.34 12.40 -12.75
N PHE A 462 -19.40 13.73 -12.66
CA PHE A 462 -19.09 14.49 -11.45
C PHE A 462 -19.84 13.98 -10.19
N SER A 463 -21.02 13.37 -10.38
CA SER A 463 -21.84 12.77 -9.33
C SER A 463 -21.21 11.54 -8.66
N SER A 464 -20.50 10.69 -9.41
CA SER A 464 -19.88 9.47 -8.90
C SER A 464 -18.70 9.76 -7.97
N PHE A 465 -17.91 10.79 -8.30
CA PHE A 465 -16.80 11.27 -7.48
C PHE A 465 -17.27 11.93 -6.20
N ARG A 466 -18.38 12.67 -6.23
CA ARG A 466 -18.95 13.30 -5.02
C ARG A 466 -19.36 12.25 -3.99
N ASP A 467 -20.13 11.25 -4.40
CA ASP A 467 -20.61 10.20 -3.48
C ASP A 467 -19.43 9.39 -2.91
N PHE A 468 -18.41 9.12 -3.73
CA PHE A 468 -17.18 8.46 -3.28
C PHE A 468 -16.38 9.32 -2.30
N ASP A 469 -16.14 10.60 -2.62
CA ASP A 469 -15.44 11.54 -1.74
C ASP A 469 -16.17 11.70 -0.40
N GLU A 470 -17.51 11.83 -0.42
CA GLU A 470 -18.33 11.91 0.81
C GLU A 470 -18.20 10.64 1.66
N CYS A 471 -18.21 9.47 1.03
CA CYS A 471 -17.98 8.22 1.74
C CYS A 471 -16.56 8.14 2.32
N VAL A 472 -15.52 8.41 1.52
CA VAL A 472 -14.12 8.35 1.98
C VAL A 472 -13.87 9.35 3.11
N MET A 473 -14.51 10.52 3.08
CA MET A 473 -14.51 11.47 4.18
C MET A 473 -15.15 10.89 5.43
N ALA A 474 -16.34 10.30 5.33
CA ALA A 474 -17.00 9.67 6.48
C ALA A 474 -16.14 8.55 7.10
N VAL A 475 -15.50 7.73 6.25
CA VAL A 475 -14.53 6.70 6.69
C VAL A 475 -13.32 7.33 7.36
N THR A 476 -12.82 8.44 6.81
CA THR A 476 -11.66 9.16 7.35
C THR A 476 -11.98 9.78 8.71
N ASP A 477 -13.14 10.40 8.86
CA ASP A 477 -13.63 11.00 10.10
C ASP A 477 -13.85 9.93 11.18
N GLU A 478 -14.43 8.79 10.79
CA GLU A 478 -14.56 7.62 11.64
C GLU A 478 -13.16 7.14 12.11
N ASN A 479 -12.22 6.93 11.19
CA ASN A 479 -10.85 6.50 11.51
C ASN A 479 -10.13 7.49 12.45
N PHE A 480 -10.29 8.80 12.25
CA PHE A 480 -9.72 9.82 13.12
C PHE A 480 -10.37 9.83 14.51
N SER A 481 -11.69 9.58 14.58
CA SER A 481 -12.42 9.52 15.86
C SER A 481 -12.07 8.28 16.68
N LEU A 482 -11.79 7.15 16.01
CA LEU A 482 -11.66 5.86 16.68
C LEU A 482 -10.28 5.65 17.35
N LYS A 483 -9.23 6.44 17.05
CA LYS A 483 -7.83 6.09 17.38
C LYS A 483 -7.44 4.67 16.91
N VAL A 484 -8.08 4.16 15.86
CA VAL A 484 -7.86 2.78 15.38
C VAL A 484 -7.00 2.81 14.11
N SER A 485 -6.16 1.78 14.00
CA SER A 485 -5.62 1.16 12.78
C SER A 485 -5.83 1.87 11.44
N ARG A 486 -4.75 2.12 10.70
CA ARG A 486 -4.80 2.52 9.27
C ARG A 486 -5.15 1.37 8.31
N CYS A 487 -5.29 0.16 8.82
CA CYS A 487 -5.80 -0.96 8.04
C CYS A 487 -7.28 -0.66 7.83
N MET A 488 -7.71 -0.50 6.58
CA MET A 488 -9.06 -0.06 6.25
C MET A 488 -10.09 -1.19 6.47
N THR A 489 -10.07 -1.80 7.66
CA THR A 489 -10.49 -3.18 7.86
C THR A 489 -11.99 -3.44 7.80
N PRO A 490 -12.89 -2.46 8.05
CA PRO A 490 -14.31 -2.67 7.76
C PRO A 490 -14.98 -1.61 6.87
N SER A 491 -14.41 -0.42 6.74
CA SER A 491 -15.10 0.69 6.06
C SER A 491 -14.90 0.60 4.55
N ALA A 492 -15.97 0.25 3.83
CA ALA A 492 -15.99 0.15 2.38
C ALA A 492 -16.95 1.19 1.79
N CYS A 493 -16.48 1.90 0.76
CA CYS A 493 -17.30 2.78 -0.03
C CYS A 493 -17.89 2.04 -1.22
N PHE A 494 -19.22 1.95 -1.27
CA PHE A 494 -19.96 1.38 -2.39
C PHE A 494 -20.55 2.51 -3.22
N VAL A 495 -20.31 2.45 -4.54
CA VAL A 495 -20.92 3.37 -5.48
C VAL A 495 -22.36 2.90 -5.71
N ARG A 496 -23.35 3.77 -5.44
CA ARG A 496 -24.78 3.41 -5.56
C ARG A 496 -25.21 3.08 -6.99
N HIS A 497 -24.57 3.70 -7.97
CA HIS A 497 -24.85 3.53 -9.39
C HIS A 497 -23.54 3.47 -10.17
N MET A 498 -23.06 2.26 -10.44
CA MET A 498 -22.15 2.08 -11.58
C MET A 498 -22.96 2.28 -12.85
N PRO A 499 -22.42 2.96 -13.88
CA PRO A 499 -23.07 3.02 -15.18
C PRO A 499 -23.32 1.59 -15.64
N THR A 500 -24.58 1.21 -15.85
CA THR A 500 -25.02 -0.15 -16.18
C THR A 500 -24.42 -0.71 -17.48
N ASN A 501 -23.68 0.11 -18.23
CA ASN A 501 -23.05 -0.20 -19.51
C ASN A 501 -21.51 -0.07 -19.51
N MET A 502 -20.86 0.04 -18.33
CA MET A 502 -19.41 0.15 -18.27
C MET A 502 -18.75 -1.22 -18.40
N ASN A 503 -18.25 -1.54 -19.60
CA ASN A 503 -17.47 -2.75 -19.81
C ASN A 503 -16.07 -2.60 -19.23
N CYS A 504 -15.68 -3.54 -18.37
CA CYS A 504 -14.39 -3.55 -17.71
C CYS A 504 -13.61 -4.82 -17.98
N THR A 505 -12.32 -4.75 -17.68
CA THR A 505 -11.40 -5.86 -17.68
C THR A 505 -10.82 -5.98 -16.28
N ALA A 506 -10.77 -7.19 -15.75
CA ALA A 506 -10.21 -7.47 -14.44
C ALA A 506 -9.19 -8.59 -14.50
N THR A 507 -8.27 -8.58 -13.54
CA THR A 507 -7.30 -9.66 -13.35
C THR A 507 -7.97 -10.82 -12.64
N HIS A 508 -7.81 -12.00 -13.21
CA HIS A 508 -8.20 -13.27 -12.64
C HIS A 508 -6.97 -14.15 -12.42
N THR A 509 -7.01 -14.91 -11.34
CA THR A 509 -6.07 -16.00 -11.10
C THR A 509 -6.79 -17.08 -10.32
N ASP A 510 -6.32 -18.30 -10.50
CA ASP A 510 -6.58 -19.38 -9.57
C ASP A 510 -5.43 -19.48 -8.56
N PHE A 511 -5.71 -20.10 -7.42
CA PHE A 511 -4.70 -20.45 -6.43
C PHE A 511 -4.57 -21.96 -6.33
N SER A 512 -3.36 -22.37 -5.97
CA SER A 512 -3.05 -23.73 -5.54
C SER A 512 -2.48 -23.69 -4.14
N PHE A 513 -2.62 -24.78 -3.40
CA PHE A 513 -2.17 -24.85 -2.02
C PHE A 513 -1.50 -26.17 -1.68
N ALA A 514 -0.60 -26.11 -0.71
CA ALA A 514 0.04 -27.28 -0.13
C ALA A 514 -0.13 -27.27 1.39
N ARG A 515 -0.69 -28.35 1.94
CA ARG A 515 -0.79 -28.60 3.37
C ARG A 515 0.47 -29.31 3.85
N ILE A 516 1.12 -28.76 4.86
CA ILE A 516 2.27 -29.34 5.56
C ILE A 516 1.92 -29.46 7.05
N GLY A 517 1.52 -30.65 7.49
CA GLY A 517 0.99 -30.86 8.82
C GLY A 517 -0.32 -30.09 9.03
N ASN A 518 -0.30 -29.05 9.87
CA ASN A 518 -1.44 -28.17 10.11
C ASN A 518 -1.37 -26.85 9.34
N ASP A 519 -0.25 -26.57 8.68
CA ASP A 519 -0.02 -25.34 7.94
C ASP A 519 -0.45 -25.50 6.47
N PHE A 520 -0.78 -24.39 5.82
CA PHE A 520 -1.09 -24.32 4.39
C PHE A 520 -0.26 -23.22 3.72
N ILE A 521 0.40 -23.52 2.62
CA ILE A 521 1.04 -22.51 1.78
C ILE A 521 0.25 -22.39 0.49
N SER A 522 -0.16 -21.17 0.14
CA SER A 522 -0.89 -20.90 -1.11
C SER A 522 -0.02 -20.11 -2.08
N ALA A 523 -0.14 -20.35 -3.38
CA ALA A 523 0.48 -19.52 -4.40
C ALA A 523 -0.43 -19.35 -5.62
N SER A 524 -0.29 -18.20 -6.30
CA SER A 524 -1.06 -17.92 -7.52
C SER A 524 -0.61 -18.82 -8.66
N GLY A 525 -1.58 -19.35 -9.40
CA GLY A 525 -1.37 -20.05 -10.67
C GLY A 525 -1.23 -19.08 -11.84
N ILE A 526 -1.80 -19.49 -12.99
CA ILE A 526 -1.79 -18.68 -14.21
C ILE A 526 -2.71 -17.48 -14.02
N GLN A 527 -2.15 -16.29 -14.29
CA GLN A 527 -2.84 -15.02 -14.21
C GLN A 527 -3.28 -14.57 -15.60
N SER A 528 -4.47 -14.00 -15.70
CA SER A 528 -5.01 -13.49 -16.96
C SER A 528 -5.92 -12.29 -16.76
N PHE A 529 -6.09 -11.51 -17.83
CA PHE A 529 -7.11 -10.47 -17.90
C PHE A 529 -8.40 -11.03 -18.50
N ILE A 530 -9.51 -10.89 -17.77
CA ILE A 530 -10.84 -11.34 -18.20
C ILE A 530 -11.83 -10.16 -18.27
N PRO A 531 -12.91 -10.26 -19.06
CA PRO A 531 -14.02 -9.31 -18.97
C PRO A 531 -14.65 -9.31 -17.58
N SER A 532 -15.04 -8.13 -17.09
CA SER A 532 -15.76 -7.92 -15.83
C SER A 532 -16.93 -6.97 -16.06
N SER A 533 -18.12 -7.38 -15.62
CA SER A 533 -19.37 -6.62 -15.78
C SER A 533 -19.63 -5.61 -14.67
N ASP A 534 -18.99 -5.78 -13.50
CA ASP A 534 -19.12 -4.90 -12.34
C ASP A 534 -17.85 -4.07 -12.07
N CYS A 535 -16.86 -4.18 -12.96
CA CYS A 535 -15.55 -3.57 -12.87
C CYS A 535 -14.77 -3.98 -11.61
N ASP A 536 -15.16 -5.07 -10.94
CA ASP A 536 -14.43 -5.64 -9.83
C ASP A 536 -13.66 -6.89 -10.29
N ALA A 537 -12.58 -7.21 -9.59
CA ALA A 537 -11.88 -8.46 -9.79
C ALA A 537 -12.61 -9.60 -9.08
N PRO A 538 -12.74 -10.78 -9.72
CA PRO A 538 -13.36 -11.93 -9.10
C PRO A 538 -12.55 -12.39 -7.89
N VAL A 539 -13.24 -12.94 -6.89
CA VAL A 539 -12.57 -13.64 -5.79
C VAL A 539 -11.93 -14.93 -6.33
N PRO A 540 -10.62 -15.15 -6.14
CA PRO A 540 -9.94 -16.33 -6.65
C PRO A 540 -10.47 -17.62 -6.03
N LYS A 541 -10.34 -18.72 -6.76
CA LYS A 541 -10.67 -20.07 -6.28
C LYS A 541 -9.40 -20.89 -6.09
N PHE A 542 -9.46 -21.85 -5.16
CA PHE A 542 -8.47 -22.92 -5.08
C PHE A 542 -8.82 -24.02 -6.08
N ASN A 543 -7.98 -24.20 -7.10
CA ASN A 543 -8.24 -25.19 -8.16
C ASN A 543 -7.42 -26.48 -8.00
N SER A 544 -6.38 -26.45 -7.17
CA SER A 544 -5.59 -27.64 -6.86
C SER A 544 -4.96 -27.56 -5.48
N GLY A 545 -4.71 -28.72 -4.89
CA GLY A 545 -3.91 -28.83 -3.68
C GLY A 545 -3.70 -30.28 -3.28
N ASN A 546 -2.81 -30.50 -2.31
CA ASN A 546 -2.43 -31.83 -1.84
C ASN A 546 -3.28 -32.32 -0.63
N SER A 547 -4.37 -31.62 -0.31
CA SER A 547 -5.24 -31.97 0.81
C SER A 547 -6.71 -31.85 0.43
N TYR A 548 -7.54 -32.67 1.08
CA TYR A 548 -8.99 -32.59 0.98
C TYR A 548 -9.55 -31.31 1.64
N TYR A 549 -8.86 -30.77 2.63
CA TYR A 549 -9.29 -29.57 3.36
C TYR A 549 -8.69 -28.32 2.71
N LEU A 550 -9.55 -27.33 2.44
CA LEU A 550 -9.12 -26.01 1.98
C LEU A 550 -8.58 -25.16 3.15
N PRO A 551 -7.67 -24.20 2.88
CA PRO A 551 -7.09 -23.30 3.89
C PRO A 551 -8.05 -22.45 4.74
#